data_AF-A0A938YPY9-F1
#
_entry.id   AF-A0A938YPY9-F1
#
_cell.length_a   1.000
_cell.length_b   1.000
_cell.length_c   1.000
_cell.angle_alpha   90.00
_cell.angle_beta   90.00
_cell.angle_gamma   90.00
#
_symmetry.space_group_name_H-M   'P 1'
#
loop_
_entity.id
_entity.type
_entity.pdbx_description
1 polymer ?
#
loop_
_entity_poly.entity_id
_entity_poly.type
_entity_poly.pdbx_seq_one_letter_code
_entity_poly.pdbx_strand_id
1 'polypeptide(L)'
;MIQYAKTGWPRLKRYRLFKEPPEPEEVHQAVCSECGNTCEVPFKPEPDRPVYCPACWKKRKPRPKKSSKRNMKNVKGGKRNNRKVAC
;
A
#
# COMPACT_ATOMS: atom_id res chain seq x y z
N MET A 1 -2.54 33.02 -11.88
CA MET A 1 -3.38 32.06 -12.65
C MET A 1 -2.44 31.11 -13.38
N ILE A 2 -2.32 29.85 -12.93
CA ILE A 2 -1.36 28.90 -13.50
C ILE A 2 -1.93 28.39 -14.84
N GLN A 3 -1.29 28.76 -15.95
CA GLN A 3 -1.66 28.28 -17.28
C GLN A 3 -1.08 26.88 -17.50
N TYR A 4 -1.92 25.85 -17.44
CA TYR A 4 -1.53 24.50 -17.85
C TYR A 4 -1.75 24.34 -19.36
N ALA A 5 -0.69 24.01 -20.09
CA ALA A 5 -0.74 23.71 -21.51
C ALA A 5 -1.67 22.51 -21.80
N LYS A 6 -2.55 22.67 -22.80
CA LYS A 6 -3.67 21.79 -23.17
C LYS A 6 -3.28 20.42 -23.78
N THR A 7 -2.03 19.96 -23.71
CA THR A 7 -1.59 18.72 -24.36
C THR A 7 -0.80 17.81 -23.43
N GLY A 8 -1.51 17.01 -22.62
CA GLY A 8 -0.87 16.04 -21.73
C GLY A 8 -1.81 15.34 -20.74
N TRP A 9 -3.06 15.07 -21.13
CA TRP A 9 -4.09 14.53 -20.21
C TRP A 9 -4.32 13.00 -20.13
N PRO A 10 -3.49 12.08 -20.68
CA PRO A 10 -3.75 10.63 -20.50
C PRO A 10 -3.08 10.00 -19.26
N ARG A 11 -2.62 10.76 -18.26
CA ARG A 11 -1.92 10.19 -17.10
C ARG A 11 -2.27 10.75 -15.72
N LEU A 12 -3.31 11.59 -15.61
CA LEU A 12 -3.70 12.21 -14.34
C LEU A 12 -4.46 11.30 -13.38
N LYS A 13 -5.03 10.18 -13.87
CA LYS A 13 -5.74 9.18 -13.04
C LYS A 13 -4.86 8.52 -11.96
N ARG A 14 -3.53 8.75 -11.99
CA ARG A 14 -2.57 8.19 -11.02
C ARG A 14 -2.28 9.12 -9.83
N TYR A 15 -2.71 10.37 -9.87
CA TYR A 15 -2.49 11.31 -8.77
C TYR A 15 -3.63 11.18 -7.76
N ARG A 16 -3.32 10.75 -6.53
CA ARG A 16 -4.25 10.68 -5.38
C ARG A 16 -4.87 12.04 -4.98
N LEU A 17 -4.62 13.10 -5.74
CA LEU A 17 -5.01 14.48 -5.46
C LEU A 17 -6.52 14.74 -5.53
N PHE A 18 -7.30 13.87 -6.19
CA PHE A 18 -8.78 13.98 -6.28
C PHE A 18 -9.52 12.86 -5.56
N LYS A 19 -8.84 12.04 -4.75
CA LYS A 19 -9.53 10.98 -4.01
C LYS A 19 -10.07 11.61 -2.74
N GLU A 20 -11.38 11.86 -2.69
CA GLU A 20 -12.07 12.33 -1.50
C GLU A 20 -11.68 11.46 -0.29
N PRO A 21 -11.42 12.07 0.88
CA PRO A 21 -11.10 11.32 2.08
C PRO A 21 -12.28 10.38 2.39
N PRO A 22 -12.01 9.12 2.79
CA PRO A 22 -13.08 8.25 3.24
C PRO A 22 -13.78 8.91 4.43
N GLU A 23 -15.10 8.86 4.45
CA GLU A 23 -15.90 9.29 5.61
C GLU A 23 -15.44 8.52 6.86
N PRO A 24 -15.51 9.15 8.05
CA PRO A 24 -15.09 8.50 9.29
C PRO A 24 -15.99 7.28 9.56
N GLU A 25 -15.44 6.08 9.48
CA GLU A 25 -16.11 4.85 9.86
C GLU A 25 -16.39 4.86 11.37
N GLU A 26 -17.58 4.39 11.78
CA GLU A 26 -17.93 4.24 13.20
C GLU A 26 -17.02 3.21 13.87
N VAL A 27 -16.37 3.61 14.97
CA VAL A 27 -15.56 2.69 15.79
C VAL A 27 -16.45 1.99 16.81
N HIS A 28 -16.35 0.67 16.87
CA HIS A 28 -17.10 -0.16 17.82
C HIS A 28 -16.14 -0.83 18.83
N GLN A 29 -16.55 -0.85 20.10
CA GLN A 29 -15.82 -1.55 21.16
C GLN A 29 -16.18 -3.04 21.12
N ALA A 30 -15.17 -3.90 21.03
CA ALA A 30 -15.36 -5.35 20.99
C ALA A 30 -14.27 -6.09 21.79
N VAL A 31 -14.58 -7.31 22.22
CA VAL A 31 -13.67 -8.17 22.97
C VAL A 31 -12.97 -9.15 22.03
N CYS A 32 -11.63 -9.19 22.11
CA CYS A 32 -10.79 -10.10 21.34
C CYS A 32 -10.99 -11.56 21.76
N SER A 33 -11.40 -12.45 20.85
CA SER A 33 -11.65 -13.86 21.17
C SER A 33 -10.38 -14.67 21.49
N GLU A 34 -9.18 -14.20 21.09
CA GLU A 34 -7.91 -14.87 21.41
C GLU A 34 -7.24 -14.36 22.69
N CYS A 35 -7.44 -13.09 22.99
CA CYS A 35 -6.62 -12.37 23.96
C CYS A 35 -7.42 -11.75 25.10
N GLY A 36 -8.75 -11.68 24.99
CA GLY A 36 -9.64 -11.13 26.01
C GLY A 36 -9.60 -9.61 26.17
N ASN A 37 -8.70 -8.91 25.47
CA ASN A 37 -8.60 -7.45 25.55
C ASN A 37 -9.74 -6.75 24.81
N THR A 38 -10.14 -5.59 25.33
CA THR A 38 -11.04 -4.65 24.64
C THR A 38 -10.30 -3.96 23.48
N CYS A 39 -10.95 -3.86 22.33
CA CYS A 39 -10.36 -3.35 21.09
C CYS A 39 -11.38 -2.48 20.34
N GLU A 40 -10.89 -1.42 19.71
CA GLU A 40 -11.66 -0.58 18.79
C GLU A 40 -11.54 -1.13 17.38
N VAL A 41 -12.67 -1.53 16.81
CA VAL A 41 -12.75 -2.09 15.46
C VAL A 41 -13.68 -1.25 14.58
N PRO A 42 -13.34 -1.01 13.30
CA PRO A 42 -14.16 -0.21 12.38
C PRO A 42 -15.34 -1.01 11.79
N PHE A 43 -15.59 -2.23 12.27
CA PHE A 43 -16.66 -3.10 11.77
C PHE A 43 -17.57 -3.51 12.93
N LYS A 44 -18.86 -3.71 12.62
CA LYS A 44 -19.85 -4.16 13.61
C LYS A 44 -19.51 -5.58 14.08
N PRO A 45 -19.31 -5.79 15.40
CA PRO A 45 -19.06 -7.12 15.93
C PRO A 45 -20.34 -7.96 15.87
N GLU A 46 -20.33 -9.02 15.07
CA GLU A 46 -21.43 -10.01 14.99
C GLU A 46 -21.10 -11.22 15.88
N PRO A 47 -22.09 -11.84 16.55
CA PRO A 47 -21.85 -12.99 17.42
C PRO A 47 -21.34 -14.23 16.68
N ASP A 48 -21.63 -14.34 15.37
CA ASP A 48 -21.17 -15.44 14.52
C ASP A 48 -19.70 -15.32 14.08
N ARG A 49 -19.11 -14.11 14.18
CA ARG A 49 -17.75 -13.83 13.67
C ARG A 49 -16.82 -13.38 14.80
N PRO A 50 -15.74 -14.14 15.09
CA PRO A 50 -14.82 -13.77 16.16
C PRO A 50 -14.05 -12.50 15.82
N VAL A 51 -14.00 -11.58 16.79
CA VAL A 51 -13.27 -10.32 16.67
C VAL A 51 -11.83 -10.52 17.12
N TYR A 52 -10.88 -9.98 16.35
CA TYR A 52 -9.45 -10.07 16.66
C TYR A 52 -8.83 -8.68 16.76
N CYS A 53 -7.97 -8.51 17.76
CA CYS A 53 -7.16 -7.31 17.91
C CYS A 53 -6.14 -7.20 16.74
N PRO A 54 -5.62 -6.00 16.45
CA PRO A 54 -4.66 -5.81 15.36
C PRO A 54 -3.39 -6.65 15.52
N ALA A 55 -3.01 -7.02 16.75
CA ALA A 55 -1.87 -7.90 17.00
C ALA A 55 -2.18 -9.36 16.63
N CYS A 56 -3.34 -9.88 17.03
CA CYS A 56 -3.81 -11.23 16.69
C CYS A 56 -4.04 -11.39 15.19
N TRP A 57 -4.65 -10.39 14.55
CA TRP A 57 -4.87 -10.39 13.11
C TRP A 57 -3.56 -10.48 12.32
N LYS A 58 -2.52 -9.74 12.73
CA LYS A 58 -1.18 -9.79 12.12
C LYS A 58 -0.51 -11.16 12.27
N LYS A 59 -0.73 -11.86 13.39
CA LYS A 59 -0.19 -13.20 13.64
C LYS A 59 -0.85 -14.26 12.74
N ARG A 60 -2.16 -14.16 12.55
CA ARG A 60 -2.94 -15.08 11.69
C ARG A 60 -2.70 -14.87 10.20
N LYS A 61 -2.39 -13.65 9.77
CA LYS A 61 -2.20 -13.36 8.35
C LYS A 61 -1.00 -14.18 7.83
N PRO A 62 -1.21 -15.10 6.86
CA PRO A 62 -0.10 -15.84 6.30
C PRO A 62 0.88 -14.81 5.74
N ARG A 63 2.11 -14.80 6.26
CA ARG A 63 3.13 -13.86 5.78
C ARG A 63 3.22 -14.08 4.27
N PRO A 64 3.10 -13.03 3.44
CA PRO A 64 3.33 -13.19 2.01
C PRO A 64 4.71 -13.84 1.87
N LYS A 65 4.75 -15.04 1.28
CA LYS A 65 6.00 -15.76 1.03
C LYS A 65 6.86 -14.77 0.27
N LYS A 66 7.89 -14.23 0.94
CA LYS A 66 8.88 -13.37 0.30
C LYS A 66 9.49 -14.28 -0.76
N SER A 67 9.06 -14.12 -2.01
CA SER A 67 9.66 -14.81 -3.13
C SER A 67 11.16 -14.55 -2.99
N SER A 68 11.87 -15.64 -2.79
CA SER A 68 13.30 -15.72 -2.58
C SER A 68 13.99 -14.73 -3.53
N LYS A 69 14.43 -13.60 -2.95
CA LYS A 69 15.56 -12.78 -3.38
C LYS A 69 15.94 -13.00 -4.85
N ARG A 70 15.18 -12.42 -5.80
CA ARG A 70 15.68 -12.33 -7.18
C ARG A 70 16.89 -11.39 -7.14
N ASN A 71 18.05 -11.99 -7.31
CA ASN A 71 19.37 -11.37 -7.21
C ASN A 71 19.57 -10.31 -8.30
N MET A 72 19.18 -9.06 -8.04
CA MET A 72 19.42 -7.92 -8.93
C MET A 72 20.86 -7.40 -8.75
N LYS A 73 21.87 -8.22 -9.08
CA LYS A 73 23.29 -7.83 -8.98
C LYS A 73 24.03 -7.84 -10.33
N ASN A 74 23.33 -7.67 -11.46
CA ASN A 74 24.02 -7.52 -12.74
C ASN A 74 23.29 -6.61 -13.73
N VAL A 75 22.96 -5.39 -13.32
CA VAL A 75 22.78 -4.27 -14.26
C VAL A 75 24.12 -3.53 -14.31
N LYS A 76 25.17 -4.20 -14.81
CA LYS A 76 26.42 -3.53 -15.16
C LYS A 76 26.09 -2.59 -16.32
N GLY A 77 26.17 -1.29 -16.04
CA GLY A 77 25.97 -0.23 -17.00
C GLY A 77 26.76 -0.48 -18.28
N GLY A 78 26.03 -0.54 -19.39
CA GLY A 78 26.60 -0.40 -20.73
C GLY A 78 27.25 0.97 -20.83
N LYS A 79 28.58 1.01 -20.84
CA LYS A 79 29.37 2.20 -21.12
C LYS A 79 29.00 2.71 -22.52
N ARG A 80 28.35 3.86 -22.59
CA ARG A 80 28.22 4.64 -23.81
C ARG A 80 29.64 5.00 -24.28
N ASN A 81 30.07 4.33 -25.32
CA ASN A 81 31.31 4.58 -26.05
C ASN A 81 31.22 5.96 -26.71
N ASN A 82 31.90 6.93 -26.10
CA ASN A 82 32.11 8.25 -26.67
C ASN A 82 33.03 8.11 -27.89
N ARG A 83 32.43 7.90 -29.07
CA ARG A 83 33.13 7.92 -30.36
C ARG A 83 33.58 9.36 -30.60
N LYS A 84 34.83 9.59 -30.21
CA LYS A 84 35.69 10.71 -30.57
C LYS A 84 35.50 11.01 -32.06
N VAL A 85 34.80 12.09 -32.36
CA VAL A 85 34.78 12.70 -33.69
C VAL A 85 36.18 13.29 -33.87
N ALA A 86 36.96 12.69 -34.75
CA ALA A 86 38.23 13.22 -35.21
C ALA A 86 38.09 13.42 -36.72
N CYS A 87 37.84 14.65 -37.12
CA CYS A 87 38.62 15.43 -38.07
C CYS A 87 38.07 16.86 -38.05
#